data_AF-A0A846SST2-F1
#
_entry.id   AF-A0A846SST2-F1
#
_cell.length_a   1.000
_cell.length_b   1.000
_cell.length_c   1.000
_cell.angle_alpha   90.00
_cell.angle_beta   90.00
_cell.angle_gamma   90.00
#
_symmetry.space_group_name_H-M   'P 1'
#
loop_
_entity.id
_entity.type
_entity.pdbx_description
1 polymer ?
#
loop_
_entity_poly.entity_id
_entity_poly.type
_entity_poly.pdbx_seq_one_letter_code
_entity_poly.pdbx_strand_id
1 'polypeptide(L)'
;MSGGDACFEAPKVSCRCEGSLPDEVRTLDVEKVLQVDALLVSSRHMFRMAYSLHEKSGLVSLPIDPARILEFDRDEARPERVSCERVFLRGDVRRGEAARLVTEALDYTVSEFGEGARSGAVVVFDLPEHALPEEAFPPCMQAMLAGLGDGRKRALFAMTNLLRGAGWSGEQIEARLREWNAKNKEPLREVDLKSHLRYHGGRKAAVPPPGCKSFYQDLGVCRPDALCAHIRNPLAYVKRKAGSGKKPRKKA
;
A
#
# COMPACT_ATOMS: atom_id res chain seq x y z
N MET A 1 26.26 -32.84 -1.67
CA MET A 1 25.02 -32.04 -1.81
C MET A 1 25.46 -30.59 -1.86
N SER A 2 25.34 -30.01 -3.04
CA SER A 2 25.86 -28.72 -3.49
C SER A 2 25.17 -27.56 -2.76
N GLY A 3 25.91 -26.86 -1.90
CA GLY A 3 25.54 -25.55 -1.39
C GLY A 3 25.74 -24.53 -2.49
N GLY A 4 24.66 -24.04 -3.08
CA GLY A 4 24.69 -22.91 -4.00
C GLY A 4 24.74 -21.62 -3.19
N ASP A 5 25.93 -21.00 -3.14
CA ASP A 5 26.07 -19.62 -2.70
C ASP A 5 25.27 -18.73 -3.67
N ALA A 6 24.15 -18.18 -3.19
CA ALA A 6 23.41 -17.16 -3.92
C ALA A 6 24.18 -15.84 -3.84
N CYS A 7 25.26 -15.73 -4.63
CA CYS A 7 25.89 -14.45 -4.90
C CYS A 7 24.87 -13.56 -5.63
N PHE A 8 24.47 -12.46 -4.98
CA PHE A 8 23.68 -11.42 -5.61
C PHE A 8 24.54 -10.75 -6.68
N GLU A 9 24.35 -11.13 -7.95
CA GLU A 9 25.03 -10.48 -9.07
C GLU A 9 24.46 -9.08 -9.28
N ALA A 10 25.24 -8.06 -8.89
CA ALA A 10 24.92 -6.67 -9.17
C ALA A 10 24.97 -6.41 -10.69
N PRO A 11 24.06 -5.58 -11.24
CA PRO A 11 24.08 -5.24 -12.65
C PRO A 11 25.36 -4.47 -12.99
N LYS A 12 26.13 -5.00 -13.94
CA LYS A 12 27.39 -4.42 -14.43
C LYS A 12 27.08 -3.33 -15.45
N VAL A 13 27.57 -2.12 -15.22
CA VAL A 13 27.49 -1.01 -16.19
C VAL A 13 28.91 -0.57 -16.50
N SER A 14 29.30 -0.64 -17.77
CA SER A 14 30.63 -0.22 -18.22
C SER A 14 30.73 1.31 -18.16
N CYS A 15 31.65 1.83 -17.36
CA CYS A 15 31.96 3.25 -17.36
C CYS A 15 32.70 3.62 -18.66
N ARG A 16 32.44 4.80 -19.22
CA ARG A 16 32.93 5.22 -20.55
C ARG A 16 33.91 6.39 -20.49
N CYS A 17 34.77 6.43 -19.46
CA CYS A 17 35.80 7.43 -19.31
C CYS A 17 37.19 6.83 -19.58
N GLU A 18 37.94 7.44 -20.49
CA GLU A 18 39.31 7.05 -20.89
C GLU A 18 40.35 7.41 -19.81
N GLY A 19 40.16 6.91 -18.59
CA GLY A 19 41.05 7.14 -17.46
C GLY A 19 41.15 5.90 -16.59
N SER A 20 42.37 5.47 -16.32
CA SER A 20 42.79 4.22 -15.70
C SER A 20 42.21 3.95 -14.28
N LEU A 21 40.96 3.54 -14.21
CA LEU A 21 40.34 2.90 -13.04
C LEU A 21 39.56 1.66 -13.52
N PRO A 22 39.49 0.59 -12.71
CA PRO A 22 38.91 -0.69 -13.15
C PRO A 22 37.47 -0.54 -13.64
N ASP A 23 37.16 -1.19 -14.77
CA ASP A 23 35.93 -1.09 -15.59
C ASP A 23 34.61 -1.44 -14.87
N GLU A 24 34.64 -1.83 -13.60
CA GLU A 24 33.49 -2.20 -12.78
C GLU A 24 33.38 -1.32 -11.53
N VAL A 25 32.58 -0.26 -11.62
CA VAL A 25 32.10 0.46 -10.44
C VAL A 25 30.91 -0.31 -9.89
N ARG A 26 31.06 -0.91 -8.71
CA ARG A 26 29.93 -1.50 -7.97
C ARG A 26 28.98 -0.38 -7.55
N THR A 27 27.90 -0.17 -8.28
CA THR A 27 26.86 0.78 -7.91
C THR A 27 25.84 0.11 -6.99
N LEU A 28 25.76 0.60 -5.74
CA LEU A 28 24.70 0.20 -4.81
C LEU A 28 23.36 0.72 -5.31
N ASP A 29 22.40 -0.18 -5.52
CA ASP A 29 21.01 0.19 -5.82
C ASP A 29 20.32 0.68 -4.54
N VAL A 30 20.48 2.00 -4.29
CA VAL A 30 19.98 2.66 -3.08
C VAL A 30 18.45 2.57 -2.99
N GLU A 31 17.73 2.51 -4.13
CA GLU A 31 16.26 2.42 -4.15
C GLU A 31 15.77 1.07 -3.62
N LYS A 32 16.43 -0.04 -3.99
CA LYS A 32 16.12 -1.35 -3.42
C LYS A 32 16.39 -1.42 -1.93
N VAL A 33 17.51 -0.85 -1.47
CA VAL A 33 17.85 -0.82 -0.04
C VAL A 33 16.83 0.00 0.75
N LEU A 34 16.47 1.19 0.27
CA LEU A 34 15.49 2.06 0.91
C LEU A 34 14.05 1.48 0.89
N GLN A 35 13.70 0.69 -0.14
CA GLN A 35 12.40 0.01 -0.20
C GLN A 35 12.20 -1.03 0.89
N VAL A 36 13.28 -1.68 1.36
CA VAL A 36 13.19 -2.70 2.42
C VAL A 36 12.83 -2.04 3.77
N ASP A 37 13.26 -0.80 4.01
CA ASP A 37 13.14 -0.15 5.32
C ASP A 37 12.04 0.93 5.44
N ALA A 38 11.45 1.42 4.34
CA ALA A 38 10.41 2.46 4.43
C ALA A 38 9.14 2.00 5.21
N LEU A 39 8.89 0.70 5.28
CA LEU A 39 7.82 0.10 6.09
C LEU A 39 8.17 0.06 7.59
N LEU A 40 9.45 -0.08 7.92
CA LEU A 40 9.99 -0.12 9.28
C LEU A 40 9.97 1.26 9.96
N VAL A 41 10.03 2.35 9.19
CA VAL A 41 10.00 3.74 9.71
C VAL A 41 8.60 4.38 9.61
N SER A 42 7.58 3.66 9.15
CA SER A 42 6.23 4.23 9.04
C SER A 42 5.65 4.56 10.42
N SER A 43 4.86 5.63 10.55
CA SER A 43 4.20 6.05 11.80
C SER A 43 3.29 5.00 12.46
N ARG A 44 3.02 3.88 11.78
CA ARG A 44 2.26 2.72 12.30
C ARG A 44 3.12 1.56 12.80
N HIS A 45 4.44 1.63 12.62
CA HIS A 45 5.40 0.65 13.10
C HIS A 45 6.42 1.37 13.99
N MET A 46 5.98 1.80 15.18
CA MET A 46 6.94 2.23 16.20
C MET A 46 7.83 1.05 16.60
N PHE A 47 9.13 1.28 16.63
CA PHE A 47 10.08 0.34 17.21
C PHE A 47 9.70 0.10 18.67
N ARG A 48 9.50 -1.17 19.03
CA ARG A 48 9.40 -1.54 20.44
C ARG A 48 10.79 -1.48 21.04
N MET A 49 10.91 -0.77 22.16
CA MET A 49 12.17 -0.65 22.88
C MET A 49 12.69 -2.05 23.23
N ALA A 50 13.99 -2.26 23.12
CA ALA A 50 14.61 -3.50 23.58
C ALA A 50 14.19 -3.77 25.03
N TYR A 51 13.82 -5.01 25.30
CA TYR A 51 13.32 -5.47 26.59
C TYR A 51 11.95 -4.92 27.02
N SER A 52 11.17 -4.28 26.13
CA SER A 52 9.80 -3.87 26.45
C SER A 52 8.82 -5.05 26.42
N LEU A 53 7.84 -5.03 27.33
CA LEU A 53 6.75 -6.01 27.38
C LEU A 53 5.68 -5.71 26.32
N HIS A 54 5.16 -6.75 25.69
CA HIS A 54 4.01 -6.66 24.80
C HIS A 54 2.70 -6.68 25.60
N GLU A 55 1.82 -5.69 25.40
CA GLU A 55 0.59 -5.49 26.21
C GLU A 55 -0.31 -6.75 26.28
N LYS A 56 -0.48 -7.47 25.17
CA LYS A 56 -1.38 -8.64 25.08
C LYS A 56 -0.74 -9.96 25.48
N SER A 57 0.46 -10.25 25.00
CA SER A 57 1.11 -11.55 25.22
C SER A 57 1.98 -11.58 26.48
N GLY A 58 2.33 -10.44 27.06
CA GLY A 58 3.26 -10.35 28.19
C GLY A 58 4.72 -10.72 27.85
N LEU A 59 5.01 -11.03 26.59
CA LEU A 59 6.36 -11.41 26.15
C LEU A 59 7.25 -10.19 25.96
N VAL A 60 8.55 -10.39 26.17
CA VAL A 60 9.59 -9.37 26.10
C VAL A 60 10.11 -9.23 24.66
N SER A 61 10.37 -7.99 24.24
CA SER A 61 11.02 -7.70 22.95
C SER A 61 12.54 -7.95 23.07
N LEU A 62 12.97 -9.20 22.87
CA LEU A 62 14.34 -9.65 23.12
C LEU A 62 15.29 -9.33 21.94
N PRO A 63 16.46 -8.69 22.17
CA PRO A 63 17.52 -8.59 21.18
C PRO A 63 18.15 -9.96 20.85
N ILE A 64 18.06 -10.38 19.57
CA ILE A 64 18.58 -11.66 19.08
C ILE A 64 19.80 -11.42 18.19
N ASP A 65 20.78 -12.32 18.27
CA ASP A 65 21.91 -12.35 17.35
C ASP A 65 21.41 -12.77 15.95
N PRO A 66 21.67 -11.99 14.88
CA PRO A 66 21.27 -12.35 13.52
C PRO A 66 21.69 -13.77 13.12
N ALA A 67 22.86 -14.25 13.57
CA ALA A 67 23.34 -15.60 13.26
C ALA A 67 22.47 -16.71 13.88
N ARG A 68 21.73 -16.40 14.95
CA ARG A 68 20.92 -17.36 15.73
C ARG A 68 19.41 -17.14 15.57
N ILE A 69 19.00 -16.34 14.59
CA ILE A 69 17.58 -16.01 14.38
C ILE A 69 16.71 -17.24 14.13
N LEU A 70 17.27 -18.28 13.50
CA LEU A 70 16.58 -19.53 13.20
C LEU A 70 16.43 -20.44 14.43
N GLU A 71 17.20 -20.20 15.48
CA GLU A 71 17.19 -20.98 16.73
C GLU A 71 16.23 -20.40 17.76
N PHE A 72 15.67 -19.22 17.51
CA PHE A 72 14.85 -18.50 18.48
C PHE A 72 13.55 -19.25 18.79
N ASP A 73 13.35 -19.58 20.07
CA ASP A 73 12.07 -20.09 20.57
C ASP A 73 11.28 -19.01 21.33
N ARG A 74 9.95 -19.07 21.18
CA ARG A 74 9.04 -18.10 21.80
C ARG A 74 9.13 -18.09 23.34
N ASP A 75 9.41 -19.24 23.97
CA ASP A 75 9.52 -19.32 25.43
C ASP A 75 10.78 -18.65 25.99
N GLU A 76 11.77 -18.33 25.15
CA GLU A 76 12.93 -17.52 25.54
C GLU A 76 12.53 -16.06 25.80
N ALA A 77 11.44 -15.57 25.21
CA ALA A 77 10.94 -14.21 25.39
C ALA A 77 10.07 -14.03 26.65
N ARG A 78 10.00 -15.03 27.53
CA ARG A 78 9.26 -14.93 28.79
C ARG A 78 10.00 -14.06 29.81
N PRO A 79 9.32 -13.15 30.53
CA PRO A 79 9.97 -12.24 31.49
C PRO A 79 10.86 -12.94 32.51
N GLU A 80 10.49 -14.16 32.92
CA GLU A 80 11.21 -14.94 33.94
C GLU A 80 12.52 -15.57 33.40
N ARG A 81 12.69 -15.63 32.07
CA ARG A 81 13.82 -16.29 31.40
C ARG A 81 14.79 -15.31 30.75
N VAL A 82 14.39 -14.04 30.59
CA VAL A 82 15.16 -13.04 29.86
C VAL A 82 16.25 -12.44 30.73
N SER A 83 17.50 -12.46 30.25
CA SER A 83 18.60 -11.68 30.80
C SER A 83 18.84 -10.40 29.97
N CYS A 84 19.02 -9.27 30.66
CA CYS A 84 19.27 -7.96 30.05
C CYS A 84 20.76 -7.70 29.79
N GLU A 85 21.51 -8.74 29.43
CA GLU A 85 22.98 -8.68 29.28
C GLU A 85 23.41 -8.26 27.87
N ARG A 86 22.51 -8.42 26.88
CA ARG A 86 22.82 -8.08 25.50
C ARG A 86 22.64 -6.60 25.28
N VAL A 87 23.73 -5.95 24.89
CA VAL A 87 23.68 -4.54 24.49
C VAL A 87 23.07 -4.45 23.10
N PHE A 88 21.85 -3.94 23.03
CA PHE A 88 21.19 -3.58 21.79
C PHE A 88 21.71 -2.22 21.32
N LEU A 89 22.16 -2.12 20.07
CA LEU A 89 22.77 -0.92 19.45
C LEU A 89 24.10 -0.47 20.10
N ARG A 90 25.16 -1.30 20.01
CA ARG A 90 26.54 -0.80 20.14
C ARG A 90 26.98 -0.19 18.82
N GLY A 91 26.95 1.13 18.72
CA GLY A 91 27.59 1.89 17.66
C GLY A 91 28.70 2.79 18.20
N ASP A 92 29.48 3.40 17.32
CA ASP A 92 30.36 4.52 17.64
C ASP A 92 29.51 5.73 18.05
N VAL A 93 29.12 5.81 19.33
CA VAL A 93 28.28 6.89 19.83
C VAL A 93 29.11 8.17 19.95
N ARG A 94 28.75 9.21 19.21
CA ARG A 94 29.40 10.52 19.35
C ARG A 94 28.67 11.34 20.40
N ARG A 95 29.39 11.82 21.41
CA ARG A 95 28.80 12.69 22.44
C ARG A 95 28.18 13.92 21.78
N GLY A 96 26.88 14.14 22.01
CA GLY A 96 26.11 15.23 21.41
C GLY A 96 25.30 14.85 20.15
N GLU A 97 25.48 13.65 19.61
CA GLU A 97 24.74 13.16 18.44
C GLU A 97 23.23 13.11 18.67
N ALA A 98 22.78 12.60 19.82
CA ALA A 98 21.36 12.55 20.16
C ALA A 98 20.73 13.95 20.29
N ALA A 99 21.45 14.89 20.92
CA ALA A 99 20.99 16.28 21.04
C ALA A 99 20.88 16.93 19.66
N ARG A 100 21.90 16.72 18.81
CA ARG A 100 21.90 17.18 17.43
C ARG A 100 20.74 16.58 16.62
N LEU A 101 20.48 15.27 16.73
CA LEU A 101 19.36 14.61 16.05
C LEU A 101 18.01 15.20 16.48
N VAL A 102 17.83 15.45 17.79
CA VAL A 102 16.59 16.05 18.32
C VAL A 102 16.44 17.49 17.84
N THR A 103 17.51 18.28 17.86
CA THR A 103 17.52 19.64 17.31
C THR A 103 17.23 19.63 15.81
N GLU A 104 17.90 18.79 15.02
CA GLU A 104 17.64 18.63 13.59
C GLU A 104 16.20 18.18 13.33
N ALA A 105 15.62 17.29 14.15
CA ALA A 105 14.24 16.84 13.99
C ALA A 105 13.20 17.90 14.41
N LEU A 106 13.53 18.76 15.38
CA LEU A 106 12.69 19.92 15.77
C LEU A 106 12.75 21.03 14.74
N ASP A 107 13.96 21.32 14.25
CA ASP A 107 14.24 22.30 13.20
C ASP A 107 13.86 21.78 11.81
N TYR A 108 13.62 20.47 11.69
CA TYR A 108 12.94 19.84 10.56
C TYR A 108 11.50 20.35 10.52
N THR A 109 11.38 21.59 10.10
CA THR A 109 10.15 22.15 9.58
C THR A 109 9.72 21.26 8.43
N VAL A 110 8.50 20.76 8.54
CA VAL A 110 7.76 19.96 7.57
C VAL A 110 7.51 20.82 6.31
N SER A 111 8.58 21.29 5.68
CA SER A 111 8.54 22.09 4.44
C SER A 111 8.56 21.19 3.20
N GLU A 112 8.99 19.94 3.36
CA GLU A 112 9.10 18.94 2.29
C GLU A 112 8.08 17.79 2.35
N PHE A 113 7.29 17.67 3.43
CA PHE A 113 5.95 17.09 3.25
C PHE A 113 5.11 18.21 2.66
N GLY A 114 5.33 18.48 1.38
CA GLY A 114 4.77 19.62 0.67
C GLY A 114 3.34 19.84 1.13
N GLU A 115 3.04 21.08 1.50
CA GLU A 115 1.75 21.63 1.91
C GLU A 115 0.59 20.95 1.19
N GLY A 116 0.28 19.80 1.75
CA GLY A 116 -0.52 18.73 1.18
C GLY A 116 -1.18 17.99 2.33
N ALA A 117 -1.31 18.65 3.49
CA ALA A 117 -2.64 18.94 3.95
C ALA A 117 -3.41 19.52 2.75
N ARG A 118 -3.88 18.62 1.89
CA ARG A 118 -5.06 18.86 1.10
C ARG A 118 -6.06 19.22 2.18
N SER A 119 -6.23 20.53 2.44
CA SER A 119 -7.54 21.09 2.67
C SER A 119 -8.41 20.26 1.75
N GLY A 120 -9.28 19.44 2.34
CA GLY A 120 -10.03 18.47 1.59
C GLY A 120 -10.93 19.24 0.66
N ALA A 121 -10.38 19.73 -0.45
CA ALA A 121 -11.08 20.21 -1.60
C ALA A 121 -11.89 18.98 -1.93
N VAL A 122 -13.15 19.05 -1.53
CA VAL A 122 -14.16 18.11 -1.91
C VAL A 122 -14.12 18.19 -3.41
N VAL A 123 -13.39 17.27 -4.04
CA VAL A 123 -13.37 17.15 -5.48
C VAL A 123 -14.78 16.70 -5.81
N VAL A 124 -15.63 17.65 -6.15
CA VAL A 124 -16.96 17.36 -6.66
C VAL A 124 -16.72 16.77 -8.03
N PHE A 125 -16.76 15.44 -8.10
CA PHE A 125 -16.69 14.76 -9.37
C PHE A 125 -18.01 14.97 -10.10
N ASP A 126 -17.95 15.39 -11.36
CA ASP A 126 -19.10 15.27 -12.26
C ASP A 126 -19.42 13.78 -12.37
N LEU A 127 -20.52 13.41 -11.73
CA LEU A 127 -21.11 12.08 -11.79
C LEU A 127 -21.99 12.01 -13.03
N PRO A 128 -22.00 10.88 -13.75
CA PRO A 128 -22.97 10.65 -14.81
C PRO A 128 -24.40 10.81 -14.28
N GLU A 129 -25.30 11.39 -15.07
CA GLU A 129 -26.75 11.49 -14.75
C GLU A 129 -27.41 10.11 -14.62
N HIS A 130 -26.88 9.12 -15.34
CA HIS A 130 -27.32 7.73 -15.30
C HIS A 130 -26.16 6.81 -14.91
N ALA A 131 -26.46 5.85 -14.03
CA ALA A 131 -25.51 4.83 -13.61
C ALA A 131 -24.92 4.10 -14.82
N LEU A 132 -23.60 4.11 -14.95
CA LEU A 132 -22.92 3.39 -16.02
C LEU A 132 -22.98 1.89 -15.76
N PRO A 133 -23.24 1.07 -16.80
CA PRO A 133 -23.47 -0.35 -16.63
C PRO A 133 -22.14 -1.10 -16.46
N GLU A 134 -22.18 -2.32 -15.92
CA GLU A 134 -20.97 -3.07 -15.51
C GLU A 134 -20.05 -3.43 -16.69
N GLU A 135 -20.58 -3.49 -17.91
CA GLU A 135 -19.82 -3.74 -19.13
C GLU A 135 -18.85 -2.60 -19.45
N ALA A 136 -19.13 -1.40 -18.94
CA ALA A 136 -18.23 -0.25 -19.04
C ALA A 136 -17.04 -0.33 -18.05
N PHE A 137 -17.06 -1.27 -17.11
CA PHE A 137 -16.02 -1.37 -16.08
C PHE A 137 -14.73 -2.00 -16.62
N PRO A 138 -13.57 -1.66 -16.03
CA PRO A 138 -12.31 -2.26 -16.44
C PRO A 138 -12.25 -3.75 -16.07
N PRO A 139 -11.40 -4.51 -16.76
CA PRO A 139 -11.24 -5.95 -16.54
C PRO A 139 -10.86 -6.31 -15.08
N CYS A 140 -10.12 -5.46 -14.37
CA CYS A 140 -9.81 -5.69 -12.95
C CYS A 140 -11.04 -5.59 -12.03
N MET A 141 -12.01 -4.74 -12.38
CA MET A 141 -13.25 -4.57 -11.62
C MET A 141 -14.23 -5.70 -11.94
N GLN A 142 -14.28 -6.13 -13.20
CA GLN A 142 -15.05 -7.32 -13.59
C GLN A 142 -14.52 -8.58 -12.90
N ALA A 143 -13.19 -8.75 -12.84
CA ALA A 143 -12.57 -9.83 -12.09
C ALA A 143 -12.94 -9.80 -10.60
N MET A 144 -12.99 -8.61 -9.99
CA MET A 144 -13.44 -8.49 -8.60
C MET A 144 -14.92 -8.83 -8.43
N LEU A 145 -15.79 -8.36 -9.33
CA LEU A 145 -17.24 -8.58 -9.28
C LEU A 145 -17.64 -10.05 -9.52
N ALA A 146 -16.75 -10.85 -10.12
CA ALA A 146 -16.91 -12.30 -10.26
C ALA A 146 -16.71 -13.07 -8.95
N GLY A 147 -16.07 -12.43 -7.94
CA GLY A 147 -15.81 -13.01 -6.61
C GLY A 147 -14.32 -13.15 -6.31
N LEU A 148 -13.95 -13.11 -5.03
CA LEU A 148 -12.56 -13.26 -4.56
C LEU A 148 -12.41 -14.28 -3.43
N GLY A 149 -11.31 -15.04 -3.50
CA GLY A 149 -10.85 -15.91 -2.42
C GLY A 149 -10.20 -15.15 -1.25
N ASP A 150 -9.39 -14.12 -1.53
CA ASP A 150 -8.74 -13.27 -0.54
C ASP A 150 -8.86 -11.77 -0.93
N GLY A 151 -8.69 -10.86 0.02
CA GLY A 151 -8.67 -9.41 -0.23
C GLY A 151 -10.06 -8.79 -0.38
N ARG A 152 -11.13 -9.47 0.04
CA ARG A 152 -12.52 -9.01 -0.04
C ARG A 152 -12.75 -7.61 0.54
N LYS A 153 -12.12 -7.26 1.67
CA LYS A 153 -12.23 -5.90 2.26
C LYS A 153 -11.58 -4.81 1.38
N ARG A 154 -10.44 -5.14 0.74
CA ARG A 154 -9.76 -4.24 -0.22
C ARG A 154 -10.62 -4.07 -1.48
N ALA A 155 -11.16 -5.17 -2.00
CA ALA A 155 -12.07 -5.15 -3.15
C ALA A 155 -13.35 -4.35 -2.85
N LEU A 156 -13.96 -4.55 -1.68
CA LEU A 156 -15.14 -3.83 -1.23
C LEU A 156 -14.91 -2.30 -1.28
N PHE A 157 -13.79 -1.83 -0.75
CA PHE A 157 -13.41 -0.42 -0.83
C PHE A 157 -13.27 0.09 -2.27
N ALA A 158 -12.54 -0.64 -3.12
CA ALA A 158 -12.32 -0.25 -4.51
C ALA A 158 -13.63 -0.21 -5.32
N MET A 159 -14.48 -1.22 -5.17
CA MET A 159 -15.77 -1.32 -5.87
C MET A 159 -16.74 -0.23 -5.42
N THR A 160 -16.90 0.02 -4.11
CA THR A 160 -17.78 1.09 -3.61
C THR A 160 -17.39 2.44 -4.22
N ASN A 161 -16.10 2.78 -4.24
CA ASN A 161 -15.64 4.05 -4.78
C ASN A 161 -15.82 4.16 -6.29
N LEU A 162 -15.63 3.06 -7.03
CA LEU A 162 -15.93 3.03 -8.47
C LEU A 162 -17.42 3.23 -8.73
N LEU A 163 -18.29 2.41 -8.11
CA LEU A 163 -19.74 2.44 -8.36
C LEU A 163 -20.32 3.82 -8.06
N ARG A 164 -19.89 4.43 -6.95
CA ARG A 164 -20.23 5.82 -6.64
C ARG A 164 -19.77 6.78 -7.73
N GLY A 165 -18.52 6.67 -8.18
CA GLY A 165 -17.98 7.49 -9.27
C GLY A 165 -18.65 7.25 -10.62
N ALA A 166 -19.26 6.07 -10.81
CA ALA A 166 -20.01 5.67 -11.99
C ALA A 166 -21.49 6.11 -11.96
N GLY A 167 -21.93 6.81 -10.90
CA GLY A 167 -23.29 7.35 -10.79
C GLY A 167 -24.32 6.41 -10.14
N TRP A 168 -23.88 5.33 -9.47
CA TRP A 168 -24.82 4.41 -8.80
C TRP A 168 -25.33 5.00 -7.48
N SER A 169 -26.61 4.79 -7.20
CA SER A 169 -27.23 5.19 -5.92
C SER A 169 -26.74 4.33 -4.76
N GLY A 170 -26.89 4.83 -3.53
CA GLY A 170 -26.53 4.08 -2.32
C GLY A 170 -27.24 2.72 -2.22
N GLU A 171 -28.53 2.67 -2.60
CA GLU A 171 -29.34 1.45 -2.61
C GLU A 171 -28.88 0.47 -3.68
N GLN A 172 -28.57 0.94 -4.90
CA GLN A 172 -28.03 0.09 -5.97
C GLN A 172 -26.68 -0.52 -5.57
N ILE A 173 -25.82 0.29 -4.95
CA ILE A 173 -24.50 -0.17 -4.46
C ILE A 173 -24.68 -1.23 -3.36
N GLU A 174 -25.57 -0.99 -2.40
CA GLU A 174 -25.83 -1.94 -1.33
C GLU A 174 -26.36 -3.27 -1.85
N ALA A 175 -27.38 -3.23 -2.72
CA ALA A 175 -27.93 -4.43 -3.34
C ALA A 175 -26.85 -5.22 -4.08
N ARG A 176 -26.07 -4.53 -4.93
CA ARG A 176 -25.04 -5.18 -5.74
C ARG A 176 -23.88 -5.76 -4.92
N LEU A 177 -23.46 -5.07 -3.86
CA LEU A 177 -22.40 -5.55 -2.97
C LEU A 177 -22.85 -6.71 -2.08
N ARG A 178 -24.14 -6.75 -1.68
CA ARG A 178 -24.72 -7.92 -1.00
C ARG A 178 -24.73 -9.14 -1.91
N GLU A 179 -25.16 -8.98 -3.16
CA GLU A 179 -25.11 -10.05 -4.17
C GLU A 179 -23.69 -10.55 -4.44
N TRP A 180 -22.75 -9.62 -4.61
CA TRP A 180 -21.33 -9.97 -4.78
C TRP A 180 -20.79 -10.73 -3.56
N ASN A 181 -21.13 -10.28 -2.35
CA ASN A 181 -20.66 -10.91 -1.13
C ASN A 181 -21.14 -12.36 -1.00
N ALA A 182 -22.38 -12.64 -1.43
CA ALA A 182 -22.96 -13.98 -1.44
C ALA A 182 -22.28 -14.94 -2.45
N LYS A 183 -21.68 -14.40 -3.53
CA LYS A 183 -20.95 -15.20 -4.53
C LYS A 183 -19.53 -15.59 -4.10
N ASN A 184 -18.98 -14.93 -3.07
CA ASN A 184 -17.63 -15.23 -2.59
C ASN A 184 -17.59 -16.60 -1.91
N LYS A 185 -16.47 -17.34 -2.10
CA LYS A 185 -16.21 -18.63 -1.43
C LYS A 185 -16.41 -18.55 0.09
N GLU A 186 -16.02 -17.42 0.68
CA GLU A 186 -16.29 -17.08 2.06
C GLU A 186 -16.83 -15.65 2.11
N PRO A 187 -18.12 -15.45 2.46
CA PRO A 187 -18.71 -14.12 2.51
C PRO A 187 -18.11 -13.30 3.66
N LEU A 188 -17.99 -11.99 3.46
CA LEU A 188 -17.76 -11.06 4.56
C LEU A 188 -18.95 -11.11 5.53
N ARG A 189 -18.64 -10.97 6.82
CA ARG A 189 -19.66 -10.88 7.87
C ARG A 189 -20.56 -9.68 7.61
N GLU A 190 -21.85 -9.83 7.88
CA GLU A 190 -22.85 -8.79 7.61
C GLU A 190 -22.52 -7.46 8.32
N VAL A 191 -21.97 -7.54 9.54
CA VAL A 191 -21.54 -6.37 10.32
C VAL A 191 -20.43 -5.58 9.61
N ASP A 192 -19.48 -6.28 8.97
CA ASP A 192 -18.38 -5.64 8.23
C ASP A 192 -18.92 -4.92 6.99
N LEU A 193 -19.87 -5.55 6.27
CA LEU A 193 -20.51 -4.97 5.10
C LEU A 193 -21.38 -3.75 5.46
N LYS A 194 -22.23 -3.86 6.48
CA LYS A 194 -23.08 -2.77 6.99
C LYS A 194 -22.24 -1.57 7.46
N SER A 195 -21.17 -1.84 8.21
CA SER A 195 -20.29 -0.77 8.71
C SER A 195 -19.60 -0.02 7.57
N HIS A 196 -19.15 -0.75 6.54
CA HIS A 196 -18.55 -0.16 5.34
C HIS A 196 -19.54 0.71 4.57
N LEU A 197 -20.74 0.18 4.29
CA LEU A 197 -21.80 0.90 3.57
C LEU A 197 -22.23 2.17 4.31
N ARG A 198 -22.42 2.09 5.63
CA ARG A 198 -22.76 3.25 6.46
C ARG A 198 -21.68 4.33 6.40
N TYR A 199 -20.41 3.94 6.53
CA TYR A 199 -19.28 4.88 6.48
C TYR A 199 -19.19 5.59 5.12
N HIS A 200 -19.31 4.84 4.01
CA HIS A 200 -19.22 5.42 2.68
C HIS A 200 -20.50 6.20 2.29
N GLY A 201 -21.68 5.74 2.70
CA GLY A 201 -22.97 6.39 2.42
C GLY A 201 -23.11 7.77 3.07
N GLY A 202 -22.54 7.98 4.26
CA GLY A 202 -22.56 9.28 4.93
C GLY A 202 -21.66 10.36 4.32
N ARG A 203 -20.81 10.01 3.34
CA ARG A 203 -19.89 10.97 2.71
C ARG A 203 -20.58 11.73 1.60
N LYS A 204 -20.59 13.07 1.68
CA LYS A 204 -21.18 13.95 0.66
C LYS A 204 -20.52 13.85 -0.72
N ALA A 205 -19.23 13.48 -0.77
CA ALA A 205 -18.45 13.46 -1.99
C ALA A 205 -18.02 12.04 -2.39
N ALA A 206 -18.03 11.77 -3.69
CA ALA A 206 -17.39 10.58 -4.24
C ALA A 206 -15.87 10.70 -4.04
N VAL A 207 -15.24 9.60 -3.64
CA VAL A 207 -13.78 9.48 -3.59
C VAL A 207 -13.36 8.59 -4.75
N PRO A 208 -12.29 8.91 -5.49
CA PRO A 208 -11.86 8.05 -6.57
C PRO A 208 -11.42 6.69 -6.01
N PRO A 209 -11.60 5.61 -6.77
CA PRO A 209 -11.01 4.32 -6.42
C PRO A 209 -9.48 4.43 -6.35
N PRO A 210 -8.80 3.49 -5.66
CA PRO A 210 -7.35 3.40 -5.62
C PRO A 210 -6.71 3.52 -7.01
N GLY A 211 -5.46 4.01 -7.04
CA GLY A 211 -4.67 4.03 -8.26
C GLY A 211 -4.35 2.62 -8.77
N CYS A 212 -4.12 2.49 -10.08
CA CYS A 212 -3.77 1.21 -10.70
C CYS A 212 -2.40 0.68 -10.24
N LYS A 213 -1.46 1.57 -9.90
CA LYS A 213 -0.10 1.22 -9.44
C LYS A 213 -0.19 0.48 -8.10
N SER A 214 0.44 -0.70 -8.03
CA SER A 214 0.48 -1.66 -6.91
C SER A 214 -0.87 -2.22 -6.43
N PHE A 215 -1.88 -1.40 -6.11
CA PHE A 215 -3.10 -1.85 -5.43
C PHE A 215 -3.80 -3.07 -6.08
N TYR A 216 -4.06 -3.02 -7.39
CA TYR A 216 -4.78 -4.10 -8.10
C TYR A 216 -3.85 -5.24 -8.52
N GLN A 217 -2.55 -4.98 -8.61
CA GLN A 217 -1.52 -5.98 -8.87
C GLN A 217 -1.32 -6.85 -7.63
N ASP A 218 -1.18 -6.23 -6.47
CA ASP A 218 -1.05 -6.88 -5.14
C ASP A 218 -2.31 -7.64 -4.73
N LEU A 219 -3.46 -7.30 -5.32
CA LEU A 219 -4.72 -8.02 -5.13
C LEU A 219 -4.87 -9.20 -6.10
N GLY A 220 -3.99 -9.33 -7.10
CA GLY A 220 -4.01 -10.42 -8.09
C GLY A 220 -5.16 -10.33 -9.10
N VAL A 221 -5.80 -9.17 -9.23
CA VAL A 221 -6.98 -8.96 -10.11
C VAL A 221 -6.65 -8.12 -11.35
N CYS A 222 -5.43 -7.61 -11.46
CA CYS A 222 -5.01 -6.80 -12.60
C CYS A 222 -4.94 -7.65 -13.88
N ARG A 223 -5.78 -7.31 -14.87
CA ARG A 223 -5.79 -7.92 -16.22
C ARG A 223 -5.77 -6.79 -17.24
N PRO A 224 -4.61 -6.21 -17.58
CA PRO A 224 -4.54 -4.99 -18.37
C PRO A 224 -5.06 -5.19 -19.81
N ASP A 225 -5.79 -4.19 -20.31
CA ASP A 225 -6.19 -4.08 -21.72
C ASP A 225 -5.54 -2.84 -22.39
N ALA A 226 -5.89 -2.58 -23.65
CA ALA A 226 -5.36 -1.43 -24.40
C ALA A 226 -5.69 -0.06 -23.76
N LEU A 227 -6.81 0.05 -23.03
CA LEU A 227 -7.20 1.29 -22.35
C LEU A 227 -6.48 1.45 -21.00
N CYS A 228 -6.06 0.35 -20.36
CA CYS A 228 -5.33 0.37 -19.09
C CYS A 228 -4.00 1.13 -19.16
N ALA A 229 -3.35 1.18 -20.33
CA ALA A 229 -2.08 1.90 -20.51
C ALA A 229 -2.21 3.43 -20.38
N HIS A 230 -3.42 3.97 -20.53
CA HIS A 230 -3.68 5.41 -20.60
C HIS A 230 -4.44 5.97 -19.39
N ILE A 231 -4.54 5.20 -18.31
CA ILE A 231 -5.33 5.55 -17.12
C ILE A 231 -4.52 5.47 -15.84
N ARG A 232 -4.92 6.27 -14.85
CA ARG A 232 -4.32 6.24 -13.50
C ARG A 232 -5.13 5.41 -12.50
N ASN A 233 -6.43 5.26 -12.73
CA ASN A 233 -7.34 4.51 -11.86
C ASN A 233 -8.54 3.96 -12.66
N PRO A 234 -9.30 3.01 -12.10
CA PRO A 234 -10.48 2.43 -12.74
C PRO A 234 -11.61 3.42 -13.07
N LEU A 235 -11.76 4.51 -12.32
CA LEU A 235 -12.80 5.50 -12.63
C LEU A 235 -12.47 6.27 -13.92
N ALA A 236 -11.19 6.58 -14.15
CA ALA A 236 -10.72 7.17 -15.41
C ALA A 236 -10.97 6.24 -16.60
N TYR A 237 -10.87 4.93 -16.42
CA TYR A 237 -11.24 3.94 -17.44
C TYR A 237 -12.69 4.10 -17.87
N VAL A 238 -13.59 4.07 -16.90
CA VAL A 238 -15.04 4.14 -17.12
C VAL A 238 -15.41 5.45 -17.81
N LYS A 239 -14.87 6.58 -17.34
CA LYS A 239 -15.09 7.89 -17.96
C LYS A 239 -14.57 7.95 -19.39
N ARG A 240 -13.39 7.39 -19.67
CA ARG A 240 -12.83 7.35 -21.03
C ARG A 240 -13.66 6.46 -21.95
N LYS A 241 -14.05 5.26 -21.50
CA LYS A 241 -14.90 4.34 -22.27
C LYS A 241 -16.27 4.93 -22.58
N ALA A 242 -16.88 5.65 -21.63
CA ALA A 242 -18.13 6.38 -21.84
C ALA A 242 -17.96 7.63 -22.73
N GLY A 243 -16.83 8.34 -22.62
CA GLY A 243 -16.51 9.55 -23.39
C GLY A 243 -16.13 9.27 -24.85
N SER A 244 -15.54 8.12 -25.17
CA SER A 244 -15.21 7.67 -26.54
C SER A 244 -16.42 7.63 -27.49
N GLY A 245 -17.65 7.64 -26.96
CA GLY A 245 -18.90 7.67 -27.73
C GLY A 245 -19.44 9.07 -28.05
N LYS A 246 -18.92 10.15 -27.45
CA LYS A 246 -19.40 11.52 -27.68
C LYS A 246 -18.32 12.35 -28.40
N LYS A 247 -18.40 12.44 -29.74
CA LYS A 247 -17.64 13.44 -30.50
C LYS A 247 -18.00 14.83 -29.97
N PRO A 248 -17.03 15.71 -29.67
CA PRO A 248 -17.33 17.08 -29.30
C PRO A 248 -18.01 17.78 -30.50
N ARG A 249 -19.26 18.20 -30.33
CA ARG A 249 -19.91 19.11 -31.27
C ARG A 249 -19.16 20.45 -31.20
N LYS A 250 -18.45 20.80 -32.26
CA LYS A 250 -17.96 22.17 -32.47
C LYS A 250 -19.18 23.10 -32.35
N LYS A 251 -19.15 24.02 -31.39
CA LYS A 251 -20.05 25.17 -31.42
C LYS A 251 -19.62 26.03 -32.62
N ALA A 252 -20.53 26.21 -33.56
CA ALA A 252 -20.43 27.21 -34.62
C ALA A 252 -20.85 28.58 -34.05
#